data_AF-A0A9E7N9Y4-F1
#
_entry.id   AF-A0A9E7N9Y4-F1
#
_cell.length_a   1.000
_cell.length_b   1.000
_cell.length_c   1.000
_cell.angle_alpha   90.00
_cell.angle_beta   90.00
_cell.angle_gamma   90.00
#
_symmetry.space_group_name_H-M   'P 1'
#
loop_
_entity.id
_entity.type
_entity.pdbx_description
1 polymer ?
#
loop_
_entity_poly.entity_id
_entity_poly.type
_entity_poly.pdbx_seq_one_letter_code
_entity_poly.pdbx_strand_id
1 'polypeptide(L)' 'MNVLAIVGVALVVSGVVGIQMAPRMVDAQAERGVGAAASAGVSRDDRIRVMKGSGVVITLVGFGLVLLGVS' A
#
# COMPACT_ATOMS: atom_id res chain seq x y z
N MET A 1 18.03 15.80 -8.99
CA MET A 1 16.75 15.15 -8.64
C MET A 1 16.18 15.92 -7.46
N ASN A 2 15.05 16.61 -7.63
CA ASN A 2 14.49 17.41 -6.53
C ASN A 2 13.80 16.51 -5.49
N VAL A 3 13.49 17.07 -4.31
CA VAL A 3 12.92 16.33 -3.18
C VAL A 3 11.62 15.60 -3.57
N LEU A 4 10.79 16.20 -4.43
CA LEU A 4 9.54 15.60 -4.92
C LEU A 4 9.78 14.29 -5.66
N ALA A 5 10.79 14.24 -6.54
CA ALA A 5 11.13 13.02 -7.26
C ALA A 5 11.63 11.91 -6.33
N ILE A 6 12.42 12.25 -5.31
CA ILE A 6 12.90 11.27 -4.31
C ILE A 6 11.73 10.69 -3.51
N VAL A 7 10.84 11.55 -3.02
CA VAL A 7 9.63 11.14 -2.29
C VAL A 7 8.72 10.31 -3.20
N GLY A 8 8.55 10.70 -4.46
CA GLY A 8 7.77 9.97 -5.45
C GLY A 8 8.29 8.55 -5.67
N VAL A 9 9.61 8.39 -5.87
CA VAL A 9 10.24 7.07 -6.02
C VAL A 9 10.03 6.23 -4.75
N ALA A 10 10.21 6.81 -3.56
CA ALA A 10 9.99 6.10 -2.30
C ALA A 10 8.54 5.60 -2.16
N LEU A 11 7.56 6.41 -2.56
CA LEU A 11 6.15 6.03 -2.57
C LEU A 11 5.84 4.93 -3.58
N VAL A 12 6.41 4.99 -4.79
CA VAL A 12 6.26 3.92 -5.80
C VAL A 12 6.78 2.60 -5.26
N VAL A 13 8.00 2.60 -4.70
CA VAL A 13 8.60 1.38 -4.12
C VAL A 13 7.75 0.86 -2.97
N SER A 14 7.36 1.73 -2.04
CA SER A 14 6.53 1.36 -0.89
C SER A 14 5.17 0.78 -1.31
N GLY A 15 4.49 1.40 -2.29
CA GLY A 15 3.22 0.93 -2.81
C GLY A 15 3.32 -0.45 -3.46
N VAL A 16 4.35 -0.68 -4.29
CA VAL A 16 4.60 -1.98 -4.92
C VAL A 16 4.91 -3.06 -3.88
N VAL A 17 5.75 -2.76 -2.90
CA VAL A 17 6.05 -3.68 -1.79
C VAL A 17 4.78 -3.98 -0.99
N GLY A 18 3.96 -2.97 -0.70
CA GLY A 18 2.67 -3.13 -0.02
C GLY A 18 1.71 -4.06 -0.76
N ILE A 19 1.61 -3.96 -2.09
CA ILE A 19 0.79 -4.85 -2.91
C ILE A 19 1.27 -6.31 -2.81
N GLN A 20 2.58 -6.53 -2.87
CA GLN A 20 3.17 -7.87 -2.80
C GLN A 20 3.06 -8.48 -1.40
N MET A 21 3.18 -7.65 -0.35
CA MET A 21 3.13 -8.09 1.04
C MET A 21 1.73 -8.16 1.62
N ALA A 22 0.71 -7.58 0.96
CA ALA A 22 -0.69 -7.58 1.39
C ALA A 22 -1.19 -8.93 1.98
N PRO A 23 -1.03 -10.11 1.33
CA PRO A 23 -1.46 -11.38 1.91
C PRO A 23 -0.77 -11.69 3.23
N ARG A 24 0.56 -11.52 3.30
CA ARG A 24 1.35 -11.79 4.52
C ARG A 24 1.00 -10.82 5.65
N MET A 25 0.72 -9.56 5.31
CA MET A 25 0.31 -8.55 6.28
C MET A 25 -1.08 -8.85 6.86
N VAL A 26 -2.03 -9.31 6.04
CA VAL A 26 -3.35 -9.74 6.50
C VAL A 26 -3.25 -10.97 7.40
N ASP A 27 -2.39 -11.93 7.06
CA ASP A 27 -2.17 -13.12 7.90
C ASP A 27 -1.54 -12.74 9.25
N ALA A 28 -0.54 -11.87 9.25
CA ALA A 28 0.09 -11.38 10.47
C ALA A 28 -0.87 -10.52 11.33
N GLN A 29 -1.79 -9.78 10.70
CA GLN A 29 -2.83 -9.03 11.41
C GLN A 29 -3.85 -9.97 12.06
N ALA A 30 -4.24 -11.03 11.37
CA ALA A 30 -5.15 -12.05 11.91
C ALA A 30 -4.53 -12.76 13.11
N GLU A 31 -3.25 -13.13 13.03
CA GLU A 31 -2.52 -13.80 14.13
C GLU A 31 -2.37 -12.91 15.37
N ARG A 32 -2.16 -11.60 15.18
CA ARG A 32 -2.01 -10.62 16.26
C ARG A 32 -3.34 -10.05 16.76
N GLY A 33 -4.47 -10.46 16.18
CA GLY A 33 -5.79 -9.89 16.48
C GLY A 33 -5.97 -8.42 16.09
N VAL A 34 -5.04 -7.85 15.31
CA VAL A 34 -5.05 -6.43 14.91
C VAL A 34 -6.08 -6.23 13.80
N GLY A 35 -6.99 -5.25 13.96
CA GLY A 35 -8.04 -4.98 12.99
C GLY A 35 -9.20 -5.98 13.01
N ALA A 36 -9.22 -6.94 13.95
CA ALA A 36 -10.29 -7.92 14.07
C ALA A 36 -11.67 -7.26 14.28
N ALA A 37 -11.74 -6.22 15.12
CA ALA A 37 -12.98 -5.47 15.37
C ALA A 37 -13.44 -4.64 14.15
N ALA A 38 -12.50 -4.02 13.42
CA ALA A 38 -12.80 -3.22 12.23
C ALA A 38 -13.15 -4.07 10.99
N SER A 39 -13.01 -5.40 11.09
CA SER A 39 -13.18 -6.31 9.96
C SER A 39 -14.00 -7.55 10.32
N ALA A 40 -14.76 -7.50 11.41
CA ALA A 40 -15.70 -8.55 11.77
C ALA A 40 -16.70 -8.75 10.61
N GLY A 41 -16.80 -9.98 10.10
CA GLY A 41 -17.63 -10.31 8.93
C GLY A 41 -17.00 -10.00 7.56
N VAL A 42 -15.80 -9.40 7.50
CA VAL A 42 -15.08 -9.15 6.24
C VAL A 42 -14.18 -10.33 5.90
N SER A 43 -14.36 -10.89 4.70
CA SER A 43 -13.57 -12.00 4.18
C SER A 43 -12.08 -11.65 4.11
N ARG A 44 -11.22 -12.66 4.28
CA ARG A 44 -9.77 -12.53 4.13
C ARG A 44 -9.40 -11.95 2.77
N ASP A 45 -10.05 -12.42 1.71
CA ASP A 45 -9.74 -11.99 0.34
C ASP A 45 -10.11 -10.52 0.11
N ASP A 46 -11.21 -10.06 0.70
CA ASP A 46 -11.60 -8.64 0.64
C ASP A 46 -10.59 -7.76 1.36
N ARG A 47 -10.07 -8.19 2.51
CA ARG A 47 -9.01 -7.46 3.22
C ARG A 47 -7.74 -7.35 2.36
N ILE A 48 -7.33 -8.45 1.72
CA ILE A 48 -6.18 -8.45 0.81
C ILE A 48 -6.45 -7.50 -0.36
N ARG A 49 -7.67 -7.52 -0.91
CA ARG A 49 -8.06 -6.67 -2.05
C ARG A 49 -8.01 -5.18 -1.69
N VAL A 50 -8.54 -4.82 -0.52
CA VAL A 50 -8.47 -3.44 0.00
C VAL A 50 -7.02 -3.03 0.22
N MET A 51 -6.20 -3.88 0.84
CA MET A 51 -4.79 -3.58 1.11
C MET A 51 -3.98 -3.40 -0.18
N LYS A 52 -4.20 -4.26 -1.18
CA LYS A 52 -3.63 -4.09 -2.52
C LYS A 52 -4.12 -2.80 -3.19
N GLY A 53 -5.41 -2.49 -3.06
CA GLY A 53 -6.01 -1.25 -3.56
C GLY A 53 -5.31 -0.01 -3.00
N SER A 54 -5.09 0.04 -1.69
CA SER A 54 -4.34 1.12 -1.04
C SER A 54 -2.91 1.22 -1.57
N GLY A 55 -2.23 0.10 -1.77
CA GLY A 55 -0.89 0.07 -2.36
C GLY A 55 -0.86 0.60 -3.80
N VAL A 56 -1.88 0.32 -4.62
CA VAL A 56 -2.02 0.87 -5.97
C VAL A 56 -2.18 2.39 -5.91
N VAL A 57 -3.03 2.91 -5.03
CA VAL A 57 -3.23 4.36 -4.87
C VAL A 57 -1.92 5.05 -4.48
N ILE A 58 -1.20 4.51 -3.49
CA ILE A 58 0.11 5.05 -3.07
C ILE A 58 1.10 5.05 -4.23
N THR A 59 1.13 3.96 -5.01
CA THR A 59 2.01 3.85 -6.19
C THR A 59 1.70 4.92 -7.22
N LEU A 60 0.41 5.15 -7.53
CA LEU A 60 -0.02 6.17 -8.50
C LEU A 60 0.31 7.59 -8.03
N VAL A 61 0.09 7.89 -6.75
CA VAL A 61 0.48 9.18 -6.16
C VAL A 61 1.99 9.40 -6.25
N GLY A 62 2.77 8.37 -5.90
CA GLY A 62 4.23 8.40 -6.03
C GLY A 62 4.68 8.68 -7.46
N PHE A 63 4.07 8.00 -8.43
CA PHE A 63 4.36 8.21 -9.85
C PHE A 63 4.07 9.64 -10.30
N GLY A 64 2.92 10.21 -9.88
CA GLY A 64 2.59 11.62 -10.12
C GLY A 64 3.63 12.58 -9.54
N LEU A 65 4.13 12.32 -8.33
CA LEU A 65 5.18 13.13 -7.72
C LEU A 65 6.53 13.01 -8.44
N VAL A 66 6.87 11.83 -8.97
CA VAL A 66 8.06 11.68 -9.82
C VAL A 66 7.92 12.54 -11.07
N LEU A 67 6.77 12.48 -11.75
CA LEU A 67 6.52 13.30 -12.95
C LEU A 67 6.62 14.79 -12.67
N LEU A 68 5.99 15.27 -11.58
CA LEU A 68 6.06 16.67 -11.17
C LEU A 68 7.46 17.09 -10.72
N GLY A 69 8.23 16.18 -10.12
CA GLY A 69 9.58 16.47 -9.63
C GLY A 69 10.67 16.43 -10.71
N VAL A 70 10.37 15.83 -11.87
CA VAL A 70 11.29 15.73 -13.02
C VAL A 70 10.94 16.74 -14.13
N SER A 71 9.72 17.26 -14.14
CA SER A 71 9.29 18.39 -14.99
C SER A 71 9.97 19.70 -14.54
#